data_AF-G4Q736-F1
#
_entry.id   AF-G4Q736-F1
#
_cell.length_a   1.000
_cell.length_b   1.000
_cell.length_c   1.000
_cell.angle_alpha   90.00
_cell.angle_beta   90.00
_cell.angle_gamma   90.00
#
_symmetry.space_group_name_H-M   'P 1'
#
loop_
_entity.id
_entity.type
_entity.pdbx_description
1 polymer ?
#
loop_
_entity_poly.entity_id
_entity_poly.type
_entity_poly.pdbx_seq_one_letter_code
_entity_poly.pdbx_strand_id
1 'polypeptide(L)'
;MEKFNYKNVNELPKLEKVVINIGCGDAVTNSKAIDSAVEDLTVISGQKPLITKAKKSIAAFKLREGMPIGVKVTLRGSRMYEFLDKFMNIALPRVRDFRGVNPQSFDGRGNYSIGLKEQLIFPEIDYDKVDKVRGMDVIIVTTAKSDEEGRELLRLLGMPFSA
;
A
#
# COMPACT_ATOMS: atom_id res chain seq x y z
N MET A 1 13.32 5.77 22.40
CA MET A 1 14.01 5.15 23.54
C MET A 1 13.18 5.28 24.80
N GLU A 2 12.75 6.49 25.17
CA GLU A 2 12.08 6.78 26.46
C GLU A 2 10.69 6.14 26.62
N LYS A 3 9.84 6.14 25.58
CA LYS A 3 8.46 5.63 25.70
C LYS A 3 8.37 4.13 26.00
N PHE A 4 9.27 3.34 25.41
CA PHE A 4 9.23 1.87 25.51
C PHE A 4 10.44 1.28 26.26
N ASN A 5 11.30 2.13 26.84
CA ASN A 5 12.47 1.73 27.64
C ASN A 5 13.34 0.64 26.99
N TYR A 6 13.63 0.78 25.70
CA TYR A 6 14.51 -0.16 24.98
C TYR A 6 15.91 -0.17 25.60
N LYS A 7 16.49 -1.37 25.69
CA LYS A 7 17.84 -1.56 26.26
C LYS A 7 18.93 -1.43 25.21
N ASN A 8 18.57 -1.61 23.94
CA ASN A 8 19.49 -1.59 22.81
C ASN A 8 18.90 -0.74 21.67
N VAL A 9 19.75 0.09 21.04
CA VAL A 9 19.37 0.92 19.89
C VAL A 9 18.82 0.08 18.73
N ASN A 10 19.31 -1.15 18.57
CA ASN A 10 18.83 -2.07 17.53
C ASN A 10 17.41 -2.63 17.77
N GLU A 11 16.85 -2.44 18.97
CA GLU A 11 15.46 -2.79 19.26
C GLU A 11 14.47 -1.75 18.74
N LEU A 12 14.95 -0.57 18.33
CA LEU A 12 14.08 0.48 17.82
C LEU A 12 13.33 0.01 16.56
N PRO A 13 11.99 0.13 16.55
CA PRO A 13 11.19 -0.15 15.37
C PRO A 13 11.65 0.73 14.19
N LYS A 14 11.82 0.09 13.04
CA LYS A 14 12.11 0.76 11.77
C LYS A 14 11.17 0.26 10.69
N LEU A 15 11.02 1.06 9.65
CA LEU A 15 10.35 0.64 8.44
C LEU A 15 11.22 -0.36 7.69
N GLU A 16 10.65 -1.53 7.36
CA GLU A 16 11.36 -2.57 6.60
C GLU A 16 11.11 -2.42 5.09
N LYS A 17 9.84 -2.26 4.72
CA LYS A 17 9.39 -2.13 3.34
C LYS A 17 7.96 -1.61 3.30
N VAL A 18 7.57 -1.06 2.16
CA VAL A 18 6.17 -0.78 1.84
C VAL A 18 5.79 -1.61 0.62
N VAL A 19 4.67 -2.31 0.70
CA VAL A 19 4.11 -3.09 -0.40
C VAL A 19 2.84 -2.40 -0.85
N ILE A 20 2.75 -2.10 -2.15
CA ILE A 20 1.54 -1.58 -2.75
C ILE A 20 1.01 -2.66 -3.69
N ASN A 21 -0.27 -2.98 -3.57
CA ASN A 21 -0.91 -4.07 -4.29
C ASN A 21 -2.23 -3.59 -4.91
N ILE A 22 -2.46 -3.94 -6.17
CA ILE A 22 -3.72 -3.70 -6.87
C ILE A 22 -4.28 -5.05 -7.31
N GLY A 23 -5.46 -5.40 -6.80
CA GLY A 23 -6.24 -6.54 -7.26
C GLY A 23 -7.02 -6.17 -8.52
N CYS A 24 -6.78 -6.85 -9.63
CA CYS A 24 -7.47 -6.61 -10.90
C CYS A 24 -8.38 -7.80 -11.22
N GLY A 25 -9.51 -7.92 -10.51
CA GLY A 25 -10.46 -9.04 -10.71
C GLY A 25 -11.00 -9.12 -12.16
N ASP A 26 -11.14 -7.98 -12.82
CA ASP A 26 -11.60 -7.88 -14.22
C ASP A 26 -10.54 -8.33 -15.24
N ALA A 27 -9.30 -8.61 -14.80
CA ALA A 27 -8.22 -9.09 -15.66
C ALA A 27 -8.56 -10.44 -16.33
N VAL A 28 -9.49 -11.20 -15.75
CA VAL A 28 -9.97 -12.47 -16.30
C VAL A 28 -10.67 -12.27 -17.64
N THR A 29 -11.36 -11.14 -17.82
CA THR A 29 -12.10 -10.82 -19.06
C THR A 29 -11.39 -9.78 -19.91
N ASN A 30 -10.57 -8.90 -19.30
CA ASN A 30 -9.85 -7.85 -19.99
C ASN A 30 -8.36 -7.84 -19.61
N SER A 31 -7.51 -8.40 -20.48
CA SER A 31 -6.06 -8.42 -20.27
C SER A 31 -5.42 -7.02 -20.18
N LYS A 32 -5.98 -6.03 -20.88
CA LYS A 32 -5.47 -4.64 -20.87
C LYS A 32 -5.62 -3.94 -19.52
N ALA A 33 -6.52 -4.43 -18.66
CA ALA A 33 -6.68 -3.88 -17.32
C ALA A 33 -5.43 -4.07 -16.46
N ILE A 34 -4.66 -5.15 -16.69
CA ILE A 34 -3.37 -5.36 -16.03
C ILE A 34 -2.33 -4.36 -16.53
N ASP A 35 -2.25 -4.15 -17.85
CA ASP A 35 -1.30 -3.20 -18.43
C ASP A 35 -1.54 -1.77 -17.92
N SER A 36 -2.81 -1.35 -17.86
CA SER A 36 -3.19 -0.04 -17.31
C SER A 36 -2.83 0.07 -15.83
N ALA A 37 -3.07 -0.99 -15.03
CA ALA A 37 -2.68 -0.99 -13.62
C ALA A 37 -1.15 -1.00 -13.42
N VAL A 38 -0.38 -1.60 -14.35
CA VAL A 38 1.08 -1.53 -14.36
C VAL A 38 1.54 -0.10 -14.58
N GLU A 39 0.94 0.62 -15.54
CA GLU A 39 1.26 2.01 -15.84
C GLU A 39 0.95 2.93 -14.65
N ASP A 40 -0.27 2.86 -14.11
CA ASP A 40 -0.70 3.63 -12.94
C ASP A 40 0.27 3.45 -11.76
N LEU A 41 0.58 2.19 -11.42
CA LEU A 41 1.43 1.88 -10.27
C LEU A 41 2.90 2.23 -10.54
N THR A 42 3.35 2.20 -11.79
CA THR A 42 4.69 2.67 -12.17
C THR A 42 4.83 4.17 -11.93
N VAL A 43 3.81 4.94 -12.32
CA VAL A 43 3.79 6.40 -12.15
C VAL A 43 3.74 6.78 -10.67
N ILE A 44 2.90 6.10 -9.88
CA ILE A 44 2.78 6.36 -8.43
C ILE A 44 4.07 6.02 -7.67
N SER A 45 4.66 4.85 -7.96
CA SER A 45 5.76 4.30 -7.16
C SER A 45 7.15 4.59 -7.71
N GLY A 46 7.27 5.13 -8.93
CA GLY A 46 8.53 5.34 -9.63
C GLY A 46 9.28 4.04 -9.95
N GLN A 47 8.60 2.89 -9.88
CA GLN A 47 9.18 1.57 -10.07
C GLN A 47 8.23 0.67 -10.84
N LYS A 48 8.75 -0.05 -11.84
CA LYS A 48 7.96 -1.02 -12.60
C LYS A 48 7.44 -2.13 -11.66
N PRO A 49 6.12 -2.33 -11.55
CA PRO A 49 5.53 -3.33 -10.69
C PRO A 49 5.65 -4.74 -11.28
N LEU A 50 5.53 -5.73 -10.40
CA LEU A 50 5.47 -7.14 -10.74
C LEU A 50 4.00 -7.54 -10.95
N ILE A 51 3.70 -8.19 -12.08
CA ILE A 51 2.39 -8.82 -12.33
C ILE A 51 2.27 -10.07 -11.45
N THR A 52 1.21 -10.13 -10.64
CA THR A 52 0.89 -11.29 -9.81
C THR A 52 -0.01 -12.25 -10.57
N LYS A 53 0.32 -13.55 -10.48
CA LYS A 53 -0.40 -14.63 -11.14
C LYS A 53 -1.16 -15.47 -10.12
N ALA A 54 -2.31 -16.01 -10.50
CA ALA A 54 -3.09 -16.92 -9.69
C ALA A 54 -2.27 -18.20 -9.39
N LYS A 55 -2.17 -18.56 -8.10
CA LYS A 55 -1.47 -19.78 -7.65
C LYS A 55 -2.29 -21.05 -7.76
N LYS A 56 -3.62 -20.92 -7.85
CA LYS A 56 -4.57 -22.04 -7.89
C LYS A 56 -5.72 -21.69 -8.83
N SER A 57 -6.28 -22.70 -9.46
CA SER A 57 -7.51 -22.58 -10.24
C SER A 57 -8.72 -22.57 -9.30
N ILE A 58 -9.62 -21.60 -9.47
CA ILE A 58 -10.84 -21.46 -8.67
C ILE A 58 -12.01 -21.15 -9.61
N ALA A 59 -12.91 -22.12 -9.77
CA ALA A 59 -14.02 -22.03 -10.72
C ALA A 59 -15.00 -20.87 -10.43
N ALA A 60 -15.28 -20.59 -9.15
CA ALA A 60 -16.18 -19.50 -8.75
C ALA A 60 -15.71 -18.12 -9.23
N PHE A 61 -14.39 -17.91 -9.32
CA PHE A 61 -13.80 -16.68 -9.83
C PHE A 61 -13.41 -16.77 -11.31
N LYS A 62 -13.74 -17.88 -11.98
CA LYS A 62 -13.34 -18.19 -13.37
C LYS A 62 -11.82 -18.09 -13.58
N LEU A 63 -11.05 -18.36 -12.52
CA LEU A 63 -9.59 -18.25 -12.51
C LEU A 63 -8.93 -19.59 -12.78
N ARG A 64 -7.90 -19.58 -13.63
CA ARG A 64 -6.98 -20.70 -13.83
C ARG A 64 -5.60 -20.35 -13.27
N GLU A 65 -4.89 -21.36 -12.79
CA GLU A 65 -3.50 -21.22 -12.36
C GLU A 65 -2.63 -20.57 -13.45
N GLY A 66 -1.76 -19.65 -13.04
CA GLY A 66 -0.87 -18.91 -13.95
C GLY A 66 -1.49 -17.67 -14.61
N MET A 67 -2.82 -17.48 -14.52
CA MET A 67 -3.46 -16.28 -15.06
C MET A 67 -3.03 -15.01 -14.29
N PRO A 68 -2.69 -13.89 -14.97
CA PRO A 68 -2.51 -12.59 -14.35
C PRO A 68 -3.79 -12.14 -13.63
N ILE A 69 -3.66 -11.65 -12.39
CA ILE A 69 -4.81 -11.25 -11.56
C ILE A 69 -4.60 -9.95 -10.78
N GLY A 70 -3.38 -9.42 -10.79
CA GLY A 70 -3.07 -8.15 -10.15
C GLY A 70 -1.65 -7.70 -10.40
N VAL A 71 -1.28 -6.62 -9.75
CA VAL A 71 0.05 -6.03 -9.81
C VAL A 71 0.49 -5.64 -8.40
N LYS A 72 1.78 -5.78 -8.12
CA LYS A 72 2.34 -5.31 -6.84
C LYS A 72 3.71 -4.69 -7.04
N VAL A 73 4.05 -3.77 -6.16
CA VAL A 73 5.41 -3.23 -6.04
C VAL A 73 5.84 -3.31 -4.58
N THR A 74 7.14 -3.52 -4.36
CA THR A 74 7.73 -3.48 -3.02
C THR A 74 8.81 -2.42 -3.03
N LEU A 75 8.61 -1.39 -2.22
CA LEU A 75 9.51 -0.27 -2.05
C LEU A 75 10.37 -0.50 -0.81
N ARG A 76 11.67 -0.22 -0.94
CA ARG A 76 12.68 -0.30 0.12
C ARG A 76 13.65 0.88 -0.02
N GLY A 77 14.40 1.18 1.04
CA GLY A 77 15.37 2.26 1.03
C GLY A 77 14.71 3.62 0.85
N SER A 78 15.34 4.53 0.10
CA SER A 78 14.86 5.91 -0.08
C SER A 78 13.46 5.98 -0.71
N ARG A 79 13.19 5.19 -1.76
CA ARG A 79 11.89 5.17 -2.46
C ARG A 79 10.71 4.86 -1.55
N MET A 80 10.93 4.04 -0.52
CA MET A 80 9.92 3.74 0.49
C MET A 80 9.56 4.98 1.30
N TYR A 81 10.57 5.72 1.78
CA TYR A 81 10.37 6.94 2.55
C TYR A 81 9.75 8.05 1.69
N GLU A 82 10.21 8.22 0.45
CA GLU A 82 9.64 9.19 -0.51
C GLU A 82 8.17 8.90 -0.82
N PHE A 83 7.82 7.63 -1.06
CA PHE A 83 6.43 7.22 -1.25
C PHE A 83 5.59 7.48 0.00
N LEU A 84 6.11 7.13 1.18
CA LEU A 84 5.38 7.32 2.45
C LEU A 84 5.14 8.79 2.77
N ASP A 85 6.14 9.64 2.58
CA ASP A 85 6.01 11.08 2.76
C ASP A 85 4.93 11.67 1.84
N LYS A 86 5.00 11.36 0.54
CA LYS A 86 3.98 11.74 -0.44
C LYS A 86 2.60 11.17 -0.08
N PHE A 87 2.55 9.91 0.33
CA PHE A 87 1.30 9.23 0.65
C PHE A 87 0.60 9.90 1.85
N MET A 88 1.35 10.17 2.92
CA MET A 88 0.82 10.76 4.15
C MET A 88 0.47 12.24 3.99
N ASN A 89 1.33 13.01 3.33
CA ASN A 89 1.22 14.47 3.29
C ASN A 89 0.44 14.99 2.07
N ILE A 90 0.36 14.23 0.97
CA ILE A 90 -0.26 14.68 -0.27
C ILE A 90 -1.46 13.80 -0.64
N ALA A 91 -1.30 12.48 -0.67
CA ALA A 91 -2.34 11.60 -1.18
C ALA A 91 -3.52 11.42 -0.20
N LEU A 92 -3.24 11.10 1.07
CA LEU A 92 -4.28 10.86 2.09
C LEU A 92 -5.22 12.07 2.32
N PRO A 93 -4.73 13.32 2.43
CA PRO A 93 -5.61 14.49 2.58
C PRO A 93 -6.53 14.73 1.38
N ARG A 94 -6.22 14.21 0.20
CA ARG A 94 -7.04 14.32 -1.01
C ARG A 94 -8.16 13.27 -1.08
N VAL A 95 -8.19 12.32 -0.15
CA VAL A 95 -9.31 11.39 -0.01
C VAL A 95 -10.58 12.19 0.34
N ARG A 96 -11.69 11.92 -0.35
CA ARG A 96 -12.97 12.58 -0.06
C ARG A 96 -13.41 12.29 1.37
N ASP A 97 -13.82 13.34 2.09
CA ASP A 97 -14.25 13.27 3.51
C ASP A 97 -13.19 12.64 4.44
N PHE A 98 -11.91 12.93 4.21
CA PHE A 98 -10.83 12.38 5.01
C PHE A 98 -10.91 12.83 6.49
N ARG A 99 -11.02 11.86 7.40
CA ARG A 99 -11.06 12.07 8.87
C ARG A 99 -9.86 11.44 9.58
N GLY A 100 -8.82 11.11 8.84
CA GLY A 100 -7.72 10.27 9.32
C GLY A 100 -7.91 8.80 9.01
N VAL A 101 -6.82 8.04 9.14
CA VAL A 101 -6.77 6.60 8.91
C VAL A 101 -7.08 5.84 10.20
N ASN A 102 -7.67 4.66 10.07
CA ASN A 102 -8.05 3.86 11.23
C ASN A 102 -6.81 3.42 12.04
N PRO A 103 -6.69 3.75 13.34
CA PRO A 103 -5.57 3.35 14.18
C PRO A 103 -5.57 1.86 14.57
N GLN A 104 -6.63 1.11 14.25
CA GLN A 104 -6.78 -0.30 14.59
C GLN A 104 -6.46 -1.24 13.43
N SER A 105 -6.08 -0.73 12.24
CA SER A 105 -5.76 -1.55 11.06
C SER A 105 -4.37 -2.19 11.09
N PHE A 106 -3.90 -2.56 12.29
CA PHE A 106 -2.66 -3.29 12.50
C PHE A 106 -2.90 -4.80 12.56
N ASP A 107 -1.88 -5.59 12.26
CA ASP A 107 -1.97 -7.05 12.17
C ASP A 107 -1.66 -7.80 13.49
N GLY A 108 -1.53 -7.09 14.61
CA GLY A 108 -1.11 -7.66 15.90
C GLY A 108 0.40 -7.76 16.07
N ARG A 109 1.18 -7.47 15.01
CA ARG A 109 2.65 -7.55 14.99
C ARG A 109 3.27 -6.26 14.48
N GLY A 110 2.57 -5.13 14.62
CA GLY A 110 3.10 -3.82 14.29
C GLY A 110 3.19 -3.50 12.79
N ASN A 111 2.62 -4.33 11.91
CA ASN A 111 2.45 -3.98 10.50
C ASN A 111 1.10 -3.32 10.28
N TYR A 112 1.07 -2.30 9.41
CA TYR A 112 -0.13 -1.53 9.14
C TYR A 112 -0.62 -1.78 7.72
N SER A 113 -1.93 -1.96 7.54
CA SER A 113 -2.53 -2.12 6.22
C SER A 113 -3.66 -1.12 6.03
N ILE A 114 -3.68 -0.45 4.88
CA ILE A 114 -4.75 0.46 4.49
C ILE A 114 -5.20 0.17 3.07
N GLY A 115 -6.52 0.04 2.90
CA GLY A 115 -7.16 -0.05 1.59
C GLY A 115 -7.59 1.33 1.11
N LEU A 116 -7.21 1.68 -0.10
CA LEU A 116 -7.63 2.86 -0.84
C LEU A 116 -8.70 2.46 -1.84
N LYS A 117 -9.77 3.25 -1.93
CA LYS A 117 -10.86 2.98 -2.87
C LYS A 117 -10.54 3.41 -4.30
N GLU A 118 -9.70 4.43 -4.46
CA GLU A 118 -9.45 5.10 -5.74
C GLU A 118 -7.97 5.49 -5.84
N GLN A 119 -7.35 5.28 -7.00
CA GLN A 119 -5.98 5.69 -7.29
C GLN A 119 -5.84 7.19 -7.60
N LEU A 120 -6.96 7.87 -7.85
CA LEU A 120 -7.03 9.28 -8.24
C LEU A 120 -6.56 10.26 -7.16
N ILE A 121 -6.32 9.78 -5.94
CA ILE A 121 -5.78 10.61 -4.86
C ILE A 121 -4.32 11.03 -5.11
N PHE A 122 -3.60 10.25 -5.92
CA PHE A 122 -2.22 10.56 -6.29
C PHE A 122 -2.19 11.62 -7.40
N PRO A 123 -1.49 12.76 -7.22
CA PRO A 123 -1.44 13.83 -8.21
C PRO A 123 -0.74 13.44 -9.51
N GLU A 124 0.06 12.37 -9.50
CA GLU A 124 0.73 11.86 -10.69
C GLU A 124 -0.22 11.14 -11.66
N ILE A 125 -1.39 10.73 -11.18
CA ILE A 125 -2.39 10.08 -12.03
C ILE A 125 -3.18 11.13 -12.80
N ASP A 126 -3.17 10.99 -14.12
CA ASP A 126 -3.91 11.81 -15.06
C ASP A 126 -5.34 11.27 -15.21
N TYR A 127 -6.33 12.03 -14.72
CA TYR A 127 -7.74 11.66 -14.74
C TYR A 127 -8.24 11.30 -16.14
N ASP A 128 -7.73 11.96 -17.19
CA ASP A 128 -8.21 11.76 -18.56
C ASP A 128 -7.68 10.47 -19.19
N LYS A 129 -6.61 9.90 -18.62
CA LYS A 129 -5.98 8.65 -19.10
C LYS A 129 -6.43 7.42 -18.35
N VAL A 130 -7.12 7.60 -17.22
CA VAL A 130 -7.61 6.48 -16.41
C VAL A 130 -8.81 5.83 -17.09
N ASP A 131 -8.65 4.56 -17.46
CA ASP A 131 -9.72 3.76 -18.06
C ASP A 131 -10.80 3.40 -17.03
N LYS A 132 -10.39 3.11 -15.79
CA LYS A 132 -11.28 2.71 -14.69
C LYS A 132 -10.71 3.08 -13.33
N VAL A 133 -11.59 3.48 -12.42
CA VAL A 133 -11.24 3.67 -11.00
C VAL A 133 -10.93 2.31 -10.35
N ARG A 134 -9.75 2.19 -9.76
CA ARG A 134 -9.23 1.00 -9.10
C ARG A 134 -8.83 1.34 -7.66
N GLY A 135 -9.17 0.44 -6.75
CA GLY A 135 -8.63 0.47 -5.40
C GLY A 135 -7.23 -0.12 -5.34
N MET A 136 -6.51 0.16 -4.25
CA MET A 136 -5.22 -0.44 -3.96
C MET A 136 -5.01 -0.62 -2.47
N ASP A 137 -4.19 -1.59 -2.10
CA ASP A 137 -3.79 -1.83 -0.72
C ASP A 137 -2.36 -1.35 -0.53
N VAL A 138 -2.14 -0.54 0.51
CA VAL A 138 -0.81 -0.13 0.97
C VAL A 138 -0.54 -0.83 2.29
N ILE A 139 0.50 -1.68 2.30
CA ILE A 139 0.96 -2.42 3.47
C ILE A 139 2.31 -1.86 3.90
N ILE A 140 2.36 -1.30 5.09
CA ILE A 140 3.57 -0.78 5.72
C ILE A 140 4.10 -1.84 6.67
N VAL A 141 5.26 -2.40 6.34
CA VAL A 141 5.91 -3.45 7.13
C VAL A 141 6.98 -2.81 7.98
N THR A 142 6.93 -3.10 9.28
CA THR A 142 7.86 -2.57 10.27
C THR A 142 8.57 -3.70 10.99
N THR A 143 9.62 -3.37 11.74
CA THR A 143 10.28 -4.32 12.64
C THR A 143 9.71 -4.30 14.05
N ALA A 144 8.61 -3.57 14.28
CA ALA A 144 7.93 -3.55 15.57
C ALA A 144 7.44 -4.96 15.93
N LYS A 145 7.32 -5.25 17.23
CA LYS A 145 6.79 -6.52 17.70
C LYS A 145 5.33 -6.42 18.15
N SER A 146 4.88 -5.20 18.44
CA SER A 146 3.51 -4.91 18.87
C SER A 146 2.90 -3.78 18.05
N ASP A 147 1.56 -3.73 18.05
CA ASP A 147 0.80 -2.68 17.38
C ASP A 147 1.02 -1.31 18.02
N GLU A 148 1.30 -1.26 19.32
CA GLU A 148 1.57 0.00 20.01
C GLU A 148 2.88 0.64 19.52
N GLU A 149 3.93 -0.17 19.37
CA GLU A 149 5.20 0.25 18.82
C GLU A 149 5.06 0.69 17.36
N GLY A 150 4.36 -0.10 16.55
CA GLY A 150 4.11 0.20 15.14
C GLY A 150 3.29 1.48 14.96
N ARG A 151 2.25 1.67 15.77
CA ARG A 151 1.42 2.87 15.77
C ARG A 151 2.21 4.09 16.18
N GLU A 152 3.03 3.99 17.21
CA GLU A 152 3.87 5.10 17.64
C GLU A 152 4.89 5.49 16.57
N LEU A 153 5.54 4.51 15.93
CA LEU A 153 6.46 4.76 14.82
C LEU A 153 5.77 5.54 13.70
N LEU A 154 4.60 5.06 13.23
CA LEU A 154 3.86 5.72 12.16
C LEU A 154 3.35 7.11 12.57
N ARG A 155 2.92 7.28 13.83
CA ARG A 155 2.49 8.57 14.38
C ARG A 155 3.63 9.60 14.35
N LEU A 156 4.84 9.18 14.74
CA LEU A 156 6.04 10.04 14.71
C LEU A 156 6.49 10.37 13.29
N LEU A 157 6.22 9.49 12.33
CA LEU A 157 6.48 9.72 10.90
C LEU A 157 5.41 10.61 10.24
N GLY A 158 4.38 11.04 10.97
CA GLY A 158 3.35 11.95 10.46
C GLY A 158 2.09 11.26 9.92
N MET A 159 1.87 9.97 10.23
CA MET A 159 0.67 9.27 9.79
C MET A 159 -0.58 9.90 10.42
N PRO A 160 -1.56 10.37 9.60
CA PRO A 160 -2.74 11.06 10.10
C PRO A 160 -3.80 10.07 10.61
N PHE A 161 -3.63 9.53 11.82
CA PHE A 161 -4.63 8.68 12.45
C PHE A 161 -5.91 9.46 12.82
N SER A 162 -7.08 8.83 12.65
CA SER A 162 -8.33 9.39 13.14
C SER A 162 -8.32 9.45 14.67
N ALA A 163 -8.80 10.56 15.23
CA ALA A 163 -8.98 10.74 16.67
C ALA A 163 -10.02 9.79 17.25
#